data_AF-A0A929ES14-F1
#
_entry.id   AF-A0A929ES14-F1
#
_cell.length_a   1.000
_cell.length_b   1.000
_cell.length_c   1.000
_cell.angle_alpha   90.00
_cell.angle_beta   90.00
_cell.angle_gamma   90.00
#
_symmetry.space_group_name_H-M   'P 1'
#
loop_
_entity.id
_entity.type
_entity.pdbx_description
1 polymer ?
#
loop_
_entity_poly.entity_id
_entity_poly.type
_entity_poly.pdbx_seq_one_letter_code
_entity_poly.pdbx_strand_id
1 'polypeptide(L)' 'MTEKRQMMEVCKCENCGNEAEMVVTCELVPVEDLEKKAAGVEKQEKRSFTCTSCGSEADMIVDL' A
#
# COMPACT_ATOMS: atom_id res chain seq x y z
N MET A 1 14.73 -3.03 10.23
CA MET A 1 13.72 -4.07 10.46
C MET A 1 12.50 -3.66 9.67
N THR A 2 12.15 -4.40 8.62
CA THR A 2 11.01 -4.06 7.74
C THR A 2 9.74 -4.45 8.48
N GLU A 3 9.07 -3.48 9.10
CA GLU A 3 7.80 -3.72 9.79
C GLU A 3 6.71 -3.93 8.74
N LYS A 4 6.21 -5.17 8.64
CA LYS A 4 5.03 -5.51 7.84
C LYS A 4 3.81 -5.55 8.75
N ARG A 5 2.74 -4.85 8.38
CA ARG A 5 1.44 -4.87 9.06
C ARG A 5 0.35 -5.22 8.07
N GLN A 6 -0.56 -6.09 8.46
CA GLN A 6 -1.77 -6.38 7.68
C GLN A 6 -2.98 -5.90 8.44
N MET A 7 -3.93 -5.29 7.74
CA MET A 7 -5.22 -4.85 8.27
C MET A 7 -6.31 -5.08 7.24
N MET A 8 -7.55 -5.24 7.69
CA MET A 8 -8.70 -5.35 6.81
C MET A 8 -9.45 -4.01 6.80
N GLU A 9 -9.76 -3.52 5.61
CA GLU A 9 -10.50 -2.27 5.42
C GLU A 9 -11.60 -2.48 4.38
N VAL A 10 -12.78 -1.93 4.63
CA VAL A 10 -13.85 -1.89 3.63
C VAL A 10 -13.61 -0.67 2.76
N CYS A 11 -13.30 -0.89 1.49
CA CYS A 11 -13.18 0.19 0.53
C CYS A 11 -13.85 -0.17 -0.79
N LYS A 12 -14.17 0.86 -1.58
CA LYS A 12 -14.77 0.66 -2.89
C LYS A 12 -13.72 0.15 -3.86
N CYS A 13 -13.91 -1.06 -4.37
CA CYS A 13 -13.04 -1.58 -5.41
C CYS A 13 -13.46 -0.99 -6.75
N GLU A 14 -12.56 -0.27 -7.42
CA GLU A 14 -12.84 0.26 -8.76
C GLU A 14 -13.03 -0.84 -9.80
N ASN A 15 -12.42 -2.02 -9.60
CA ASN A 15 -12.53 -3.13 -10.54
C ASN A 15 -13.92 -3.82 -10.48
N CYS A 16 -14.43 -4.14 -9.29
CA CYS A 16 -15.77 -4.76 -9.19
C CYS A 16 -16.91 -3.75 -8.99
N GLY A 17 -16.61 -2.46 -8.81
CA GLY A 17 -17.58 -1.37 -8.72
C GLY A 17 -18.35 -1.28 -7.40
N ASN A 18 -18.14 -2.24 -6.48
CA ASN A 18 -18.83 -2.35 -5.20
C ASN A 18 -17.88 -2.16 -4.01
N GLU A 19 -18.48 -1.89 -2.85
CA GLU A 19 -17.78 -1.92 -1.57
C GLU A 19 -17.41 -3.36 -1.23
N ALA A 20 -16.12 -3.60 -1.00
CA ALA A 20 -15.59 -4.91 -0.69
C ALA A 20 -14.59 -4.81 0.45
N GLU A 21 -14.53 -5.87 1.26
CA GLU A 21 -13.43 -6.02 2.22
C GLU A 21 -12.13 -6.21 1.44
N MET A 22 -11.12 -5.42 1.78
CA MET A 22 -9.79 -5.51 1.23
C MET A 22 -8.77 -5.82 2.33
N VAL A 23 -7.83 -6.69 2.02
CA VAL A 23 -6.66 -6.94 2.84
C VAL A 23 -5.60 -5.93 2.45
N VAL A 24 -5.24 -5.03 3.37
CA VAL A 24 -4.22 -4.01 3.19
C VAL A 24 -2.94 -4.43 3.91
N THR A 25 -1.87 -4.61 3.15
CA THR A 25 -0.53 -4.93 3.66
C THR A 25 0.34 -3.68 3.57
N CYS A 26 0.70 -3.12 4.71
CA CYS A 26 1.63 -1.99 4.83
C CYS A 26 3.03 -2.50 5.16
N GLU A 27 4.03 -2.01 4.44
CA GLU A 27 5.42 -2.39 4.59
C GLU A 27 6.32 -1.15 4.52
N LEU A 28 7.11 -0.91 5.57
CA LEU A 28 8.12 0.14 5.55
C LEU A 28 9.29 -0.25 4.66
N VAL A 29 9.42 0.39 3.51
CA VAL A 29 10.49 0.16 2.53
C VAL A 29 11.49 1.30 2.55
N PRO A 30 12.79 1.01 2.34
CA PRO A 30 13.79 2.07 2.20
C PRO A 30 13.48 2.90 0.96
N VAL A 31 13.73 4.21 1.03
CA VAL A 31 13.72 5.06 -0.16
C VAL A 31 14.90 4.63 -1.01
N GLU A 32 14.64 4.05 -2.19
CA GLU A 32 15.71 3.71 -3.15
C GLU A 32 15.92 4.82 -4.18
N ASP A 33 14.89 5.64 -4.39
CA ASP A 33 14.90 6.72 -5.36
C ASP A 33 15.80 7.89 -4.91
N LEU A 34 16.79 8.22 -5.74
CA LEU A 34 17.81 9.24 -5.42
C LEU A 34 17.23 10.66 -5.42
N GLU A 35 16.22 10.94 -6.25
CA GLU A 35 15.55 12.24 -6.27
C GLU A 35 14.75 12.44 -4.97
N LYS A 36 14.05 11.40 -4.52
CA LYS A 36 13.33 11.44 -3.23
C LYS A 36 14.28 11.56 -2.04
N LYS A 37 15.44 10.89 -2.06
CA LYS A 37 16.48 11.10 -1.02
C LYS A 37 16.99 12.54 -1.02
N ALA A 38 17.24 13.12 -2.20
CA ALA A 38 17.69 14.50 -2.31
C ALA A 38 16.62 15.50 -1.83
N ALA A 39 15.34 15.17 -1.97
CA ALA A 39 14.21 15.93 -1.44
C ALA A 39 14.00 15.77 0.08
N GLY A 40 14.82 14.94 0.76
CA GLY A 40 14.73 14.73 2.21
C GLY A 40 13.70 13.67 2.64
N VAL A 41 13.19 12.85 1.71
CA VAL A 41 12.35 11.70 2.07
C VAL A 41 13.25 10.61 2.65
N GLU A 42 13.05 10.30 3.93
CA GLU A 42 13.88 9.30 4.64
C GLU A 42 13.24 7.91 4.63
N LYS A 43 11.90 7.83 4.53
CA LYS A 43 11.14 6.58 4.63
C LYS A 43 10.01 6.52 3.62
N GLN A 44 9.72 5.32 3.15
CA GLN A 44 8.56 5.04 2.32
C GLN A 44 7.74 3.90 2.95
N GLU A 45 6.43 3.98 2.78
CA GLU A 45 5.51 2.91 3.12
C GLU A 45 4.87 2.39 1.85
N LYS A 46 5.10 1.12 1.54
CA LYS A 46 4.38 0.41 0.49
C LYS A 46 3.10 -0.17 1.07
N ARG A 47 1.96 0.19 0.50
CA ARG A 47 0.63 -0.33 0.82
C ARG A 47 0.13 -1.17 -0.35
N SER A 48 -0.10 -2.45 -0.11
CA SER A 48 -0.70 -3.37 -1.08
C SER A 48 -2.11 -3.71 -0.66
N PHE A 49 -3.09 -3.48 -1.53
CA PHE A 49 -4.50 -3.72 -1.32
C PHE A 49 -4.92 -4.94 -2.13
N THR A 50 -5.54 -5.92 -1.49
CA THR A 50 -6.09 -7.09 -2.18
C THR A 50 -7.58 -7.18 -1.90
N CYS A 51 -8.40 -7.05 -2.93
CA CYS A 51 -9.85 -7.17 -2.82
C CYS A 51 -10.24 -8.63 -2.56
N THR A 52 -10.94 -8.90 -1.46
CA THR A 52 -11.38 -10.27 -1.11
C THR A 52 -12.49 -10.80 -2.03
N SER A 53 -13.21 -9.90 -2.71
CA SER A 53 -14.35 -10.26 -3.58
C SER A 53 -13.94 -10.64 -5.01
N CYS A 54 -12.99 -9.92 -5.61
CA CYS A 54 -12.56 -10.17 -7.00
C CYS A 54 -11.09 -10.54 -7.14
N GLY A 55 -10.32 -10.54 -6.05
CA GLY A 55 -8.90 -10.88 -6.05
C GLY A 55 -8.00 -9.82 -6.69
N SER A 56 -8.52 -8.63 -6.98
CA SER A 56 -7.72 -7.55 -7.57
C SER A 56 -6.71 -7.00 -6.59
N GLU A 57 -5.50 -6.74 -7.09
CA GLU A 57 -4.38 -6.20 -6.33
C GLU A 57 -4.10 -4.76 -6.78
N ALA A 58 -3.81 -3.89 -5.82
CA ALA A 58 -3.38 -2.52 -6.08
C ALA A 58 -2.24 -2.16 -5.12
N ASP A 59 -1.14 -1.60 -5.63
CA ASP A 59 -0.01 -1.16 -4.82
C ASP A 59 0.09 0.37 -4.83
N MET A 60 0.37 0.94 -3.66
CA MET A 60 0.66 2.37 -3.48
C MET A 60 1.93 2.52 -2.67
N ILE A 61 2.76 3.51 -3.01
CA ILE A 61 3.95 3.87 -2.24
C ILE A 61 3.72 5.28 -1.72
N VAL A 62 3.80 5.45 -0.40
CA VAL A 62 3.59 6.72 0.29
C VAL A 62 4.92 7.18 0.88
N ASP A 63 5.29 8.42 0.62
CA ASP A 63 6.46 9.06 1.23
C ASP A 63 6.08 9.49 2.67
N LEU A 64 6.93 9.14 3.64
CA LEU A 64 6.73 9.39 5.08
C LEU A 64 7.72 10.43 5.64
#